data_AF-F4AZY1-F1
#
_entry.id   AF-F4AZY1-F1
#
_cell.length_a   1.000
_cell.length_b   1.000
_cell.length_c   1.000
_cell.angle_alpha   90.00
_cell.angle_beta   90.00
_cell.angle_gamma   90.00
#
_symmetry.space_group_name_H-M   'P 1'
#
loop_
_entity.id
_entity.type
_entity.pdbx_description
1 polymer ?
#
loop_
_entity_poly.entity_id
_entity_poly.type
_entity_poly.pdbx_seq_one_letter_code
_entity_poly.pdbx_strand_id
1 'polypeptide(L)'
;MRNIIFITIFLLSTICTAQNNDSIPESEKEYLELLNYTPKNFKIDLENKPSSEFLKTDLNSIWKLKFAYELKDKLNDNEIKWLEDQINQLAVAYFLEKKPIIIESVGGYSGCPEQLVTSELKNETKVTILNFCSGGCIVNNKTEDFIRIFNNRTEKLLLN
;
A
#
# COMPACT_ATOMS: atom_id res chain seq x y z
N MET A 1 -51.84 -27.11 -29.02
CA MET A 1 -50.46 -27.30 -28.56
C MET A 1 -49.76 -25.95 -28.73
N ARG A 2 -49.94 -24.95 -27.86
CA ARG A 2 -49.66 -24.85 -26.40
C ARG A 2 -48.17 -25.05 -26.10
N ASN A 3 -47.53 -23.97 -25.65
CA ASN A 3 -46.26 -23.89 -24.89
C ASN A 3 -44.95 -23.58 -25.67
N ILE A 4 -44.88 -22.46 -26.40
CA ILE A 4 -43.58 -21.80 -26.68
C ILE A 4 -43.70 -20.29 -26.45
N ILE A 5 -44.18 -19.91 -25.28
CA ILE A 5 -44.08 -18.56 -24.72
C ILE A 5 -43.94 -18.84 -23.22
N PHE A 6 -42.95 -18.25 -22.53
CA PHE A 6 -42.70 -18.30 -21.07
C PHE A 6 -41.32 -18.75 -20.59
N ILE A 7 -40.26 -18.77 -21.42
CA ILE A 7 -38.88 -18.95 -20.89
C ILE A 7 -38.00 -17.69 -21.05
N THR A 8 -38.38 -16.72 -21.86
CA THR A 8 -37.56 -15.51 -22.10
C THR A 8 -37.79 -14.34 -21.13
N ILE A 9 -38.80 -14.39 -20.25
CA ILE A 9 -39.10 -13.28 -19.31
C ILE A 9 -38.41 -13.48 -17.95
N PHE A 10 -38.00 -14.71 -17.60
CA PHE A 10 -37.41 -14.99 -16.28
C PHE A 10 -35.89 -14.70 -16.17
N LEU A 11 -35.22 -14.42 -17.29
CA LEU A 11 -33.79 -14.10 -17.33
C LEU A 11 -33.50 -12.58 -17.34
N LEU A 12 -34.52 -11.75 -17.51
CA LEU A 12 -34.36 -10.28 -17.53
C LEU A 12 -34.56 -9.63 -16.15
N SER A 13 -35.17 -10.32 -15.19
CA SER A 13 -35.36 -9.79 -13.83
C SER A 13 -34.14 -9.99 -12.92
N THR A 14 -33.17 -10.83 -13.30
CA THR A 14 -31.94 -11.06 -12.53
C THR A 14 -30.78 -10.13 -12.92
N ILE A 15 -30.95 -9.28 -13.93
CA ILE A 15 -29.87 -8.39 -14.42
C ILE A 15 -29.88 -7.02 -13.70
N CYS A 16 -30.93 -6.69 -12.95
CA CYS A 16 -31.12 -5.33 -12.43
C CYS A 16 -30.63 -5.05 -11.00
N THR A 17 -29.88 -5.94 -10.34
CA THR A 17 -29.37 -5.68 -8.96
C THR A 17 -27.88 -5.99 -8.75
N ALA A 18 -27.05 -5.88 -9.78
CA ALA A 18 -25.58 -5.96 -9.64
C ALA A 18 -24.88 -4.59 -9.76
N GLN A 19 -25.62 -3.51 -10.00
CA GLN A 19 -25.07 -2.15 -10.06
C GLN A 19 -25.64 -1.33 -8.91
N ASN A 20 -25.44 -1.80 -7.67
CA ASN A 20 -25.52 -0.88 -6.55
C ASN A 20 -24.34 0.07 -6.71
N ASN A 21 -24.56 1.38 -6.59
CA ASN A 21 -23.52 2.41 -6.62
C ASN A 21 -22.31 1.97 -5.78
N ASP A 22 -21.24 1.51 -6.44
CA ASP A 22 -20.01 1.04 -5.82
C ASP A 22 -19.24 2.25 -5.25
N SER A 23 -19.71 2.78 -4.11
CA SER A 23 -18.88 3.63 -3.28
C SER A 23 -17.83 2.73 -2.63
N ILE A 24 -16.55 2.96 -2.93
CA ILE A 24 -15.42 2.35 -2.23
C ILE A 24 -15.66 2.46 -0.72
N PRO A 25 -15.56 1.36 0.06
CA PRO A 25 -15.70 1.41 1.52
C PRO A 25 -14.77 2.48 2.12
N GLU A 26 -15.23 3.20 3.15
CA GLU A 26 -14.44 4.29 3.74
C GLU A 26 -13.05 3.82 4.23
N SER A 27 -12.94 2.59 4.73
CA SER A 27 -11.65 2.00 5.14
C SER A 27 -10.68 1.81 3.97
N GLU A 28 -11.19 1.47 2.79
CA GLU A 28 -10.38 1.34 1.57
C GLU A 28 -10.00 2.72 1.02
N LYS A 29 -10.88 3.71 1.15
CA LYS A 29 -10.58 5.10 0.79
C LYS A 29 -9.46 5.67 1.65
N GLU A 30 -9.54 5.54 2.98
CA GLU A 30 -8.48 5.97 3.91
C GLU A 30 -7.14 5.30 3.58
N TYR A 31 -7.19 3.99 3.32
CA TYR A 31 -6.02 3.21 2.91
C TYR A 31 -5.37 3.74 1.63
N LEU A 32 -6.17 4.00 0.58
CA LEU A 32 -5.70 4.54 -0.69
C LEU A 32 -5.15 5.97 -0.54
N GLU A 33 -5.78 6.79 0.31
CA GLU A 33 -5.29 8.13 0.62
C GLU A 33 -3.90 8.06 1.27
N LEU A 34 -3.69 7.21 2.28
CA LEU A 34 -2.37 7.04 2.92
C LEU A 34 -1.32 6.48 1.97
N LEU A 35 -1.68 5.50 1.14
CA LEU A 35 -0.77 4.90 0.16
C LEU A 35 -0.25 5.90 -0.87
N ASN A 36 -1.09 6.85 -1.27
CA ASN A 36 -0.79 7.85 -2.29
C ASN A 36 -0.33 9.19 -1.69
N TYR A 37 -0.41 9.36 -0.37
CA TYR A 37 0.01 10.57 0.30
C TYR A 37 1.51 10.80 0.16
N THR A 38 1.87 12.06 -0.13
CA THR A 38 3.25 12.56 -0.11
C THR A 38 3.41 13.48 1.10
N PRO A 39 4.20 13.07 2.10
CA PRO A 39 4.56 13.95 3.20
C PRO A 39 5.23 15.24 2.70
N LYS A 40 4.83 16.39 3.24
CA LYS A 40 5.41 17.72 2.97
C LYS A 40 6.92 17.76 3.25
N ASN A 41 7.37 17.02 4.25
CA ASN A 41 8.79 16.95 4.61
C ASN A 41 9.58 15.94 3.76
N PHE A 42 8.92 15.19 2.88
CA PHE A 42 9.59 14.25 2.00
C PHE A 42 10.22 15.01 0.82
N LYS A 43 11.54 14.95 0.74
CA LYS A 43 12.31 15.45 -0.40
C LYS A 43 13.03 14.26 -1.03
N ILE A 44 12.61 13.89 -2.22
CA ILE A 44 13.32 12.89 -3.02
C ILE A 44 14.71 13.43 -3.37
N ASP A 45 15.72 12.57 -3.29
CA ASP A 45 17.07 12.93 -3.72
C ASP A 45 17.14 12.96 -5.25
N LEU A 46 16.84 14.12 -5.84
CA LEU A 46 16.90 14.35 -7.27
C LEU A 46 18.34 14.44 -7.80
N GLU A 47 19.28 14.87 -6.98
CA GLU A 47 20.68 15.08 -7.39
C GLU A 47 21.35 13.75 -7.71
N ASN A 48 21.08 12.73 -6.88
CA ASN A 48 21.64 11.39 -7.06
C ASN A 48 20.63 10.38 -7.63
N LYS A 49 19.49 10.85 -8.15
CA LYS A 49 18.45 9.97 -8.73
C LYS A 49 19.04 9.18 -9.91
N PRO A 50 19.02 7.83 -9.87
CA PRO A 50 19.51 7.04 -10.98
C PRO A 50 18.67 7.26 -12.26
N SER A 51 19.31 7.21 -13.42
CA SER A 51 18.66 7.42 -14.73
C SER A 51 17.88 6.20 -15.25
N SER A 52 17.70 5.16 -14.43
CA SER A 52 17.00 3.93 -14.79
C SER A 52 15.59 4.18 -15.29
N GLU A 53 15.17 3.48 -16.34
CA GLU A 53 13.80 3.55 -16.85
C GLU A 53 12.77 3.18 -15.77
N PHE A 54 13.11 2.25 -14.89
CA PHE A 54 12.25 1.77 -13.81
C PHE A 54 12.06 2.80 -12.68
N LEU A 55 12.90 3.83 -12.62
CA LEU A 55 12.89 4.85 -11.56
C LEU A 55 12.50 6.25 -12.05
N LYS A 56 12.03 6.39 -13.30
CA LYS A 56 11.70 7.71 -13.89
C LYS A 56 10.55 8.45 -13.18
N THR A 57 9.66 7.72 -12.53
CA THR A 57 8.46 8.30 -11.88
C THR A 57 8.79 9.06 -10.59
N ASP A 58 7.83 9.84 -10.10
CA ASP A 58 7.94 10.53 -8.81
C ASP A 58 7.74 9.53 -7.68
N LEU A 59 8.83 9.08 -7.05
CA LEU A 59 8.82 8.06 -5.99
C LEU A 59 8.59 8.71 -4.62
N ASN A 60 7.41 9.29 -4.43
CA ASN A 60 7.09 10.19 -3.32
C ASN A 60 5.94 9.73 -2.41
N SER A 61 5.53 8.47 -2.51
CA SER A 61 4.51 7.88 -1.65
C SER A 61 4.84 6.42 -1.35
N ILE A 62 4.17 5.85 -0.34
CA ILE A 62 4.35 4.45 0.05
C ILE A 62 4.09 3.54 -1.16
N TRP A 63 2.99 3.76 -1.87
CA TRP A 63 2.61 2.96 -3.04
C TRP A 63 3.70 2.96 -4.13
N LYS A 64 4.19 4.15 -4.50
CA LYS A 64 5.13 4.28 -5.63
C LYS A 64 6.50 3.71 -5.29
N LEU A 65 6.98 3.95 -4.06
CA LEU A 65 8.26 3.37 -3.60
C LEU A 65 8.17 1.86 -3.44
N LYS A 66 7.06 1.34 -2.88
CA LYS A 66 6.81 -0.11 -2.80
C LYS A 66 6.86 -0.74 -4.19
N PHE A 67 6.11 -0.18 -5.13
CA PHE A 67 6.03 -0.69 -6.50
C PHE A 67 7.41 -0.68 -7.19
N ALA A 68 8.17 0.41 -7.05
CA ALA A 68 9.53 0.48 -7.59
C ALA A 68 10.46 -0.57 -6.94
N TYR A 69 10.35 -0.78 -5.64
CA TYR A 69 11.15 -1.75 -4.91
C TYR A 69 10.78 -3.21 -5.21
N GLU A 70 9.52 -3.51 -5.52
CA GLU A 70 9.10 -4.83 -6.03
C GLU A 70 9.74 -5.17 -7.39
N LEU A 71 10.22 -4.17 -8.12
CA LEU A 71 10.98 -4.33 -9.37
C LEU A 71 12.50 -4.43 -9.16
N LYS A 72 12.99 -4.56 -7.92
CA LYS A 72 14.43 -4.53 -7.60
C LYS A 72 15.32 -5.49 -8.38
N ASP A 73 14.80 -6.64 -8.82
CA ASP A 73 15.57 -7.60 -9.64
C ASP A 73 15.98 -7.03 -11.02
N LYS A 74 15.38 -5.90 -11.43
CA LYS A 74 15.69 -5.17 -12.66
C LYS A 74 16.66 -4.01 -12.44
N LEU A 75 17.12 -3.81 -11.19
CA LEU A 75 17.94 -2.69 -10.76
C LEU A 75 19.34 -3.18 -10.41
N ASN A 76 20.33 -2.29 -10.52
CA ASN A 76 21.67 -2.55 -9.98
C ASN A 76 21.77 -2.20 -8.49
N ASP A 77 22.85 -2.60 -7.83
CA ASP A 77 23.04 -2.41 -6.38
C ASP A 77 22.97 -0.94 -5.94
N ASN A 78 23.48 0.00 -6.76
CA ASN A 78 23.42 1.43 -6.45
C ASN A 78 21.98 1.96 -6.51
N GLU A 79 21.19 1.50 -7.48
CA GLU A 79 19.78 1.84 -7.63
C GLU A 79 18.93 1.28 -6.49
N ILE A 80 19.20 0.03 -6.09
CA ILE A 80 18.54 -0.60 -4.94
C ILE A 80 18.86 0.19 -3.68
N LYS A 81 20.15 0.49 -3.42
CA LYS A 81 20.55 1.27 -2.25
C LYS A 81 19.90 2.66 -2.23
N TRP A 82 19.87 3.35 -3.38
CA TRP A 82 19.19 4.64 -3.48
C TRP A 82 17.69 4.53 -3.15
N LEU A 83 17.00 3.48 -3.61
CA LEU A 83 15.60 3.21 -3.22
C LEU A 83 15.45 2.96 -1.72
N GLU A 84 16.31 2.14 -1.11
CA GLU A 84 16.29 1.89 0.34
C GLU A 84 16.45 3.20 1.13
N ASP A 85 17.32 4.10 0.67
CA ASP A 85 17.48 5.43 1.25
C ASP A 85 16.21 6.27 1.09
N GLN A 86 15.53 6.24 -0.06
CA GLN A 86 14.25 6.93 -0.23
C GLN A 86 13.15 6.37 0.68
N ILE A 87 13.09 5.04 0.87
CA ILE A 87 12.14 4.38 1.78
C ILE A 87 12.38 4.86 3.22
N ASN A 88 13.65 4.92 3.64
CA ASN A 88 14.03 5.46 4.96
C ASN A 88 13.62 6.93 5.11
N GLN A 89 13.84 7.77 4.11
CA GLN A 89 13.46 9.18 4.16
C GLN A 89 11.95 9.37 4.20
N LEU A 90 11.18 8.49 3.53
CA LEU A 90 9.72 8.54 3.60
C LEU A 90 9.21 8.27 5.02
N ALA A 91 9.75 7.25 5.70
CA ALA A 91 9.41 6.96 7.09
C ALA A 91 9.73 8.14 8.02
N VAL A 92 10.87 8.79 7.83
CA VAL A 92 11.25 10.02 8.57
C VAL A 92 10.24 11.13 8.32
N ALA A 93 9.83 11.36 7.07
CA ALA A 93 8.92 12.44 6.72
C ALA A 93 7.53 12.27 7.38
N TYR A 94 7.00 11.05 7.40
CA TYR A 94 5.78 10.71 8.15
C TYR A 94 5.92 11.00 9.65
N PHE A 95 7.04 10.59 10.25
CA PHE A 95 7.31 10.85 11.67
C PHE A 95 7.41 12.34 11.99
N LEU A 96 8.10 13.13 11.16
CA LEU A 96 8.24 14.59 11.34
C LEU A 96 6.91 15.32 11.28
N GLU A 97 5.92 14.76 10.59
CA GLU A 97 4.54 15.27 10.54
C GLU A 97 3.65 14.79 11.69
N LYS A 98 4.22 14.08 12.68
CA LYS A 98 3.48 13.46 13.79
C LYS A 98 2.45 12.43 13.32
N LYS A 99 2.75 11.74 12.22
CA LYS A 99 1.95 10.66 11.64
C LYS A 99 2.81 9.41 11.42
N PRO A 100 3.41 8.82 12.48
CA PRO A 100 4.21 7.62 12.31
C PRO A 100 3.36 6.47 11.77
N ILE A 101 3.90 5.74 10.80
CA ILE A 101 3.27 4.59 10.16
C ILE A 101 4.11 3.35 10.43
N ILE A 102 3.45 2.25 10.81
CA ILE A 102 3.98 0.90 10.76
C ILE A 102 3.17 0.13 9.73
N ILE A 103 3.83 -0.66 8.91
CA ILE A 103 3.21 -1.46 7.86
C ILE A 103 3.18 -2.92 8.30
N GLU A 104 2.04 -3.57 8.21
CA GLU A 104 1.89 -5.00 8.51
C GLU A 104 1.55 -5.77 7.25
N SER A 105 2.13 -6.95 7.09
CA SER A 105 1.73 -7.90 6.06
C SER A 105 0.61 -8.77 6.62
N VAL A 106 -0.57 -8.69 6.03
CA VAL A 106 -1.76 -9.42 6.47
C VAL A 106 -2.40 -10.17 5.31
N GLY A 107 -3.37 -11.04 5.61
CA GLY A 107 -4.11 -11.79 4.60
C GLY A 107 -3.83 -13.28 4.66
N GLY A 108 -3.67 -13.91 3.49
CA GLY A 108 -3.46 -15.35 3.38
C GLY A 108 -4.76 -16.15 3.27
N TYR A 109 -4.77 -17.38 3.81
CA TYR A 109 -5.93 -18.28 3.73
C TYR A 109 -7.19 -17.69 4.38
N SER A 110 -7.02 -16.89 5.43
CA SER A 110 -8.11 -16.24 6.18
C SER A 110 -8.70 -15.01 5.48
N GLY A 111 -8.12 -14.58 4.36
CA GLY A 111 -8.54 -13.37 3.64
C GLY A 111 -8.05 -12.06 4.29
N CYS A 112 -8.36 -10.95 3.65
CA CYS A 112 -8.01 -9.60 4.14
C CYS A 112 -8.84 -9.22 5.36
N PRO A 113 -8.29 -8.45 6.32
CA PRO A 113 -9.09 -7.84 7.36
C PRO A 113 -10.06 -6.80 6.78
N GLU A 114 -11.17 -6.55 7.47
CA GLU A 114 -12.13 -5.50 7.09
C GLU A 114 -11.52 -4.09 7.20
N GLN A 115 -10.56 -3.91 8.13
CA GLN A 115 -9.87 -2.66 8.37
C GLN A 115 -8.43 -2.73 7.86
N LEU A 116 -8.14 -1.95 6.81
CA LEU A 116 -6.81 -1.83 6.22
C LEU A 116 -5.95 -0.75 6.89
N VAL A 117 -6.58 0.10 7.70
CA VAL A 117 -5.94 1.13 8.50
C VAL A 117 -6.45 1.00 9.92
N THR A 118 -5.53 0.84 10.86
CA THR A 118 -5.85 0.87 12.30
C THR A 118 -4.86 1.78 13.01
N SER A 119 -4.97 1.88 14.34
CA SER A 119 -4.00 2.64 15.12
C SER A 119 -3.77 2.02 16.49
N GLU A 120 -2.56 2.16 17.00
CA GLU A 120 -2.19 1.74 18.35
C GLU A 120 -1.39 2.82 19.06
N LEU A 121 -1.25 2.70 20.38
CA LEU A 121 -0.38 3.55 21.18
C LEU A 121 0.95 2.83 21.43
N LYS A 122 2.04 3.43 20.97
CA LYS A 122 3.43 3.00 21.26
C LYS A 122 4.17 4.15 21.92
N ASN A 123 4.63 3.94 23.16
CA ASN A 123 5.34 4.96 23.95
C ASN A 123 4.61 6.32 23.93
N GLU A 124 3.31 6.33 24.28
CA GLU A 124 2.43 7.51 24.29
C GLU A 124 2.21 8.18 22.91
N THR A 125 2.80 7.63 21.85
CA THR A 125 2.62 8.10 20.47
C THR A 125 1.58 7.24 19.77
N LYS A 126 0.56 7.89 19.19
CA LYS A 126 -0.41 7.20 18.33
C LYS A 126 0.27 6.86 17.00
N VAL A 127 0.33 5.58 16.67
CA VAL A 127 0.92 5.04 15.45
C VAL A 127 -0.20 4.53 14.55
N THR A 128 -0.17 4.90 13.28
CA THR A 128 -1.06 4.34 12.27
C THR A 128 -0.50 3.01 11.79
N ILE A 129 -1.32 1.97 11.79
CA ILE A 129 -0.97 0.66 11.24
C ILE A 129 -1.60 0.57 9.85
N LEU A 130 -0.77 0.30 8.85
CA LEU A 130 -1.16 0.15 7.46
C LEU A 130 -1.05 -1.33 7.06
N ASN A 131 -2.19 -1.98 6.87
CA ASN A 131 -2.26 -3.40 6.62
C ASN A 131 -2.16 -3.69 5.11
N PHE A 132 -1.00 -4.14 4.66
CA PHE A 132 -0.81 -4.65 3.31
C PHE A 132 -1.46 -6.03 3.19
N CYS A 133 -2.69 -6.05 2.68
CA CYS A 133 -3.33 -7.32 2.39
C CYS A 133 -2.74 -7.96 1.13
N SER A 134 -2.31 -9.21 1.26
CA SER A 134 -2.00 -10.08 0.13
C SER A 134 -2.93 -11.30 0.11
N GLY A 135 -3.44 -11.62 -1.07
CA GLY A 135 -4.25 -12.83 -1.29
C GLY A 135 -3.38 -14.05 -1.57
N GLY A 136 -3.76 -15.20 -1.04
CA GLY A 136 -3.12 -16.49 -1.33
C GLY A 136 -1.98 -16.89 -0.38
N CYS A 137 -1.39 -18.06 -0.62
CA CYS A 137 -0.34 -18.64 0.25
C CYS A 137 1.09 -18.19 -0.10
N ILE A 138 1.26 -17.22 -1.01
CA ILE A 138 2.57 -16.83 -1.54
C ILE A 138 2.97 -15.50 -0.91
N VAL A 139 3.99 -15.55 -0.06
CA VAL A 139 4.62 -14.36 0.50
C VAL A 139 5.45 -13.67 -0.58
N ASN A 140 5.22 -12.37 -0.77
CA ASN A 140 6.06 -11.55 -1.65
C ASN A 140 7.26 -11.03 -0.86
N ASN A 141 8.38 -11.76 -0.93
CA ASN A 141 9.62 -11.42 -0.21
C ASN A 141 10.10 -9.98 -0.45
N LYS A 142 9.81 -9.38 -1.60
CA LYS A 142 10.20 -7.99 -1.90
C LYS A 142 9.34 -6.98 -1.15
N THR A 143 8.05 -7.27 -0.99
CA THR A 143 7.16 -6.49 -0.14
C THR A 143 7.59 -6.60 1.33
N GLU A 144 7.93 -7.79 1.80
CA GLU A 144 8.43 -7.97 3.17
C GLU A 144 9.74 -7.20 3.42
N ASP A 145 10.65 -7.19 2.44
CA ASP A 145 11.88 -6.40 2.51
C ASP A 145 11.58 -4.89 2.58
N PHE A 146 10.64 -4.40 1.77
CA PHE A 146 10.17 -3.00 1.82
C PHE A 146 9.60 -2.67 3.21
N ILE A 147 8.71 -3.50 3.74
CA ILE A 147 8.10 -3.36 5.06
C ILE A 147 9.19 -3.29 6.13
N ARG A 148 10.15 -4.21 6.08
CA ARG A 148 11.27 -4.27 7.04
C ARG A 148 12.08 -2.98 7.05
N ILE A 149 12.45 -2.44 5.88
CA ILE A 149 13.24 -1.20 5.80
C ILE A 149 12.45 -0.02 6.38
N PHE A 150 11.20 0.14 5.94
CA PHE A 150 10.33 1.23 6.38
C PHE A 150 10.09 1.18 7.90
N ASN A 151 9.67 0.02 8.43
CA ASN A 151 9.35 -0.16 9.84
C ASN A 151 10.59 0.00 10.73
N ASN A 152 11.75 -0.56 10.33
CA ASN A 152 12.99 -0.40 11.09
C ASN A 152 13.36 1.08 11.28
N ARG A 153 13.06 1.94 10.29
CA ARG A 153 13.26 3.38 10.44
C ARG A 153 12.23 4.01 11.36
N THR A 154 10.94 3.71 11.21
CA THR A 154 9.88 4.22 12.12
C THR A 154 10.12 3.81 13.57
N GLU A 155 10.42 2.54 13.83
CA GLU A 155 10.64 2.00 15.16
C GLU A 155 11.81 2.67 15.86
N LYS A 156 12.93 2.88 15.16
CA LYS A 156 14.07 3.65 15.69
C LYS A 156 13.68 5.07 16.09
N LEU A 157 12.76 5.71 15.37
CA LEU A 157 12.29 7.05 15.69
C LEU A 157 11.34 7.07 16.89
N LEU A 158 10.58 5.99 17.13
CA LEU A 158 9.65 5.84 18.26
C LEU A 158 10.35 5.47 19.58
N LEU A 159 11.59 5.01 19.53
CA LEU A 159 12.41 4.66 20.71
C LEU A 159 13.25 5.83 21.24
N ASN A 160 13.35 6.93 20.49
CA ASN A 160 14.09 8.15 20.86
C ASN A 160 13.14 9.23 21.38
#